data_AF-A0A0S9QD15-F1
#
_entry.id   AF-A0A0S9QD15-F1
#
_cell.length_a   1.000
_cell.length_b   1.000
_cell.length_c   1.000
_cell.angle_alpha   90.00
_cell.angle_beta   90.00
_cell.angle_gamma   90.00
#
_symmetry.space_group_name_H-M   'P 1'
#
loop_
_entity.id
_entity.type
_entity.pdbx_description
1 polymer ?
#
loop_
_entity_poly.entity_id
_entity_poly.type
_entity_poly.pdbx_seq_one_letter_code
_entity_poly.pdbx_strand_id
1 'polypeptide(L)' 'MRDAATTLSALLLAIANGADPEAEQARVEQAGWRRKVAAVDGYDRTAVTDLAERIDRRVRELEGTP' A
#
# COMPACT_ATOMS: atom_id res chain seq x y z
N MET A 1 5.11 -9.53 4.54
CA MET A 1 4.33 -9.04 3.38
C MET A 1 2.85 -8.86 3.73
N ARG A 2 2.14 -9.89 4.20
CA ARG A 2 0.69 -9.78 4.49
C ARG A 2 0.37 -8.63 5.44
N ASP A 3 1.07 -8.53 6.56
CA ASP A 3 0.83 -7.49 7.57
C ASP A 3 1.09 -6.09 7.02
N ALA A 4 2.23 -5.87 6.36
CA ALA A 4 2.57 -4.60 5.71
C ALA A 4 1.52 -4.17 4.67
N ALA A 5 1.03 -5.11 3.85
CA ALA A 5 -0.02 -4.84 2.86
C ALA A 5 -1.36 -4.49 3.54
N THR A 6 -1.67 -5.11 4.67
CA THR A 6 -2.85 -4.78 5.48
C THR A 6 -2.72 -3.37 6.07
N THR A 7 -1.58 -3.03 6.66
CA THR A 7 -1.32 -1.68 7.20
C THR A 7 -1.45 -0.61 6.12
N LEU A 8 -0.80 -0.79 4.98
CA LEU A 8 -0.90 0.14 3.85
C LEU A 8 -2.35 0.30 3.36
N SER A 9 -3.10 -0.80 3.29
CA SER A 9 -4.50 -0.77 2.87
C SER A 9 -5.38 0.01 3.87
N ALA A 10 -5.10 -0.09 5.16
CA ALA A 10 -5.82 0.63 6.20
C ALA A 10 -5.52 2.14 6.16
N LEU A 11 -4.25 2.52 6.00
CA LEU A 11 -3.84 3.93 5.89
C LEU A 11 -4.46 4.61 4.66
N LEU A 12 -4.37 3.96 3.49
CA LEU A 12 -4.98 4.50 2.27
C LEU A 12 -6.51 4.56 2.36
N LEU A 13 -7.14 3.61 3.05
CA LEU A 13 -8.58 3.66 3.30
C LEU A 13 -8.96 4.83 4.22
N ALA A 14 -8.16 5.12 5.25
CA ALA A 14 -8.39 6.25 6.13
C ALA A 14 -8.34 7.57 5.36
N ILE A 15 -7.33 7.76 4.50
CA ILE A 15 -7.20 8.95 3.63
C ILE A 15 -8.36 9.00 2.61
N ALA A 16 -8.70 7.87 2.00
CA ALA A 16 -9.81 7.76 1.04
C ALA A 16 -11.20 8.08 1.62
N ASN A 17 -11.36 7.98 2.94
CA ASN A 17 -12.59 8.33 3.64
C ASN A 17 -12.62 9.81 4.09
N GLY A 18 -11.52 10.55 3.94
CA GLY A 18 -11.48 11.99 4.15
C GLY A 18 -12.27 12.77 3.10
N ALA A 19 -12.52 14.05 3.37
CA ALA A 19 -13.15 14.99 2.43
C ALA A 19 -12.12 15.71 1.54
N ASP A 20 -10.84 15.37 1.69
CA ASP A 20 -9.73 16.06 1.05
C ASP A 20 -9.57 15.66 -0.42
N PRO A 21 -8.97 16.53 -1.26
CA PRO A 21 -8.67 16.23 -2.66
C PRO A 21 -7.84 14.95 -2.85
N GLU A 22 -7.10 14.52 -1.81
CA GLU A 22 -6.28 13.33 -1.81
C GLU A 22 -7.08 12.02 -1.71
N ALA A 23 -8.36 12.07 -1.33
CA ALA A 23 -9.17 10.88 -1.11
C ALA A 23 -9.31 10.03 -2.37
N GLU A 24 -9.50 10.65 -3.54
CA GLU A 24 -9.60 9.91 -4.80
C GLU A 24 -8.26 9.31 -5.21
N GLN A 25 -7.17 10.05 -5.02
CA GLN A 25 -5.82 9.55 -5.28
C GLN A 25 -5.49 8.34 -4.39
N ALA A 26 -5.90 8.36 -3.12
CA ALA A 26 -5.71 7.25 -2.20
C ALA A 26 -6.47 5.98 -2.63
N ARG A 27 -7.69 6.11 -3.18
CA ARG A 27 -8.45 4.98 -3.73
C ARG A 27 -7.76 4.35 -4.93
N VAL A 28 -7.28 5.19 -5.86
CA VAL A 28 -6.53 4.75 -7.03
C VAL A 28 -5.24 4.04 -6.60
N GLU A 29 -4.53 4.62 -5.64
CA GLU A 29 -3.31 4.02 -5.09
C GLU A 29 -3.60 2.66 -4.44
N GLN A 30 -4.64 2.57 -3.61
CA GLN A 30 -5.04 1.33 -2.94
C GLN A 30 -5.36 0.22 -3.96
N ALA A 31 -6.12 0.54 -5.01
CA ALA A 31 -6.41 -0.40 -6.09
C ALA A 31 -5.14 -0.84 -6.84
N GLY A 32 -4.17 0.07 -7.02
CA GLY A 32 -2.85 -0.22 -7.58
C GLY A 32 -2.07 -1.23 -6.75
N TRP A 33 -2.00 -1.03 -5.42
CA TRP A 33 -1.31 -1.94 -4.51
C TRP A 33 -1.97 -3.32 -4.42
N ARG A 34 -3.30 -3.37 -4.35
CA ARG A 34 -4.03 -4.65 -4.35
C ARG A 34 -3.71 -5.49 -5.60
N ARG A 35 -3.64 -4.86 -6.78
CA ARG A 35 -3.25 -5.54 -8.02
C ARG A 35 -1.81 -6.05 -7.97
N LYS A 36 -0.86 -5.26 -7.47
CA LYS A 36 0.54 -5.68 -7.33
C LYS A 36 0.70 -6.87 -6.37
N VAL A 37 0.01 -6.84 -5.22
CA VAL A 37 0.01 -7.95 -4.25
C VAL A 37 -0.64 -9.20 -4.83
N ALA A 38 -1.70 -9.07 -5.63
CA ALA A 38 -2.34 -10.21 -6.28
C ALA A 38 -1.51 -10.80 -7.43
N ALA A 39 -0.67 -9.99 -8.08
CA ALA A 39 0.12 -10.38 -9.24
C ALA A 39 1.52 -10.92 -8.89
N VAL A 40 2.01 -10.71 -7.66
CA VAL A 40 3.33 -11.21 -7.25
C VAL A 40 3.32 -12.73 -7.18
N ASP A 41 4.32 -13.37 -7.78
CA ASP A 41 4.53 -14.80 -7.58
C ASP A 41 5.04 -15.04 -6.16
N GLY A 42 4.27 -15.77 -5.35
CA GLY A 42 4.63 -16.08 -3.97
C GLY A 42 5.86 -16.98 -3.83
N TYR A 43 6.27 -17.66 -4.90
CA TYR A 43 7.48 -18.50 -4.91
C TYR A 43 8.75 -17.71 -5.29
N ASP A 44 8.60 -16.56 -5.95
CA ASP A 44 9.70 -15.64 -6.21
C ASP A 44 9.99 -14.81 -4.97
N ARG A 45 10.94 -15.30 -4.16
CA ARG A 45 11.35 -14.63 -2.92
C ARG A 45 11.90 -13.22 -3.16
N THR A 46 12.55 -12.98 -4.31
CA THR A 46 13.09 -11.66 -4.64
C THR A 46 11.95 -10.70 -4.93
N ALA A 47 10.99 -11.09 -5.78
CA ALA A 47 9.83 -10.26 -6.09
C ALA A 47 8.96 -9.97 -4.85
N VAL A 48 8.78 -10.96 -3.96
CA VAL A 48 8.07 -10.78 -2.69
C VAL A 48 8.80 -9.79 -1.78
N THR A 49 10.12 -9.89 -1.69
CA THR A 49 10.95 -9.01 -0.84
C THR A 49 10.93 -7.58 -1.37
N ASP A 50 11.15 -7.39 -2.67
CA ASP A 50 11.10 -6.08 -3.33
C ASP A 50 9.72 -5.42 -3.15
N LEU A 51 8.65 -6.19 -3.30
CA LEU A 51 7.30 -5.67 -3.08
C LEU A 51 7.06 -5.30 -1.61
N ALA A 52 7.52 -6.12 -0.67
CA ALA A 52 7.40 -5.84 0.75
C ALA A 52 8.15 -4.55 1.15
N GLU A 53 9.37 -4.35 0.67
CA GLU A 53 10.15 -3.13 0.95
C GLU A 53 9.48 -1.86 0.40
N ARG A 54 8.88 -1.95 -0.78
CA ARG A 54 8.14 -0.83 -1.37
C ARG A 54 6.88 -0.50 -0.59
N ILE A 55 6.17 -1.51 -0.09
CA ILE A 55 5.00 -1.33 0.79
C ILE A 55 5.44 -0.67 2.10
N ASP A 56 6.49 -1.19 2.74
CA ASP A 56 7.01 -0.65 4.01
C ASP A 56 7.45 0.80 3.87
N ARG A 57 8.14 1.15 2.78
CA ARG A 57 8.52 2.53 2.49
C ARG A 57 7.29 3.43 2.40
N ARG A 58 6.27 3.00 1.67
CA ARG A 58 5.05 3.78 1.51
C ARG A 58 4.28 3.95 2.82
N VAL A 59 4.23 2.91 3.65
CA VAL A 59 3.66 2.99 5.01
C VAL A 59 4.37 4.09 5.82
N ARG A 60 5.71 4.10 5.83
CA ARG A 60 6.47 5.14 6.55
C ARG A 60 6.25 6.55 6.00
N GLU A 61 6.06 6.70 4.69
CA GLU A 61 5.71 8.00 4.09
C GLU A 61 4.34 8.49 4.58
N LEU A 62 3.35 7.60 4.65
CA LEU A 62 2.00 7.93 5.10
C LEU A 62 1.94 8.18 6.62
N GLU A 63 2.71 7.43 7.41
CA GLU A 63 2.81 7.62 8.87
C GLU A 63 3.67 8.83 9.26
N GLY A 64 4.67 9.18 8.43
CA GLY A 64 5.57 10.30 8.63
C GLY A 64 5.08 11.63 8.05
N THR A 65 3.86 11.67 7.51
CA THR A 65 3.18 12.91 7.17
C THR A 65 2.70 13.54 8.49
N PRO A 66 3.13 14.78 8.84
CA PRO A 66 2.79 15.42 10.11
C PRO A 66 1.29 15.68 10.28
#